data_AF-A0A9D4W9I3-F1
#
_entry.id   AF-A0A9D4W9I3-F1
#
_cell.length_a   1.000
_cell.length_b   1.000
_cell.length_c   1.000
_cell.angle_alpha   90.00
_cell.angle_beta   90.00
_cell.angle_gamma   90.00
#
_symmetry.space_group_name_H-M   'P 1'
#
loop_
_entity.id
_entity.type
_entity.pdbx_description
1 polymer ?
#
loop_
_entity_poly.entity_id
_entity_poly.type
_entity_poly.pdbx_seq_one_letter_code
_entity_poly.pdbx_strand_id
1 'polypeptide(L)'
;MTDASGIVQFMNALAEIFREKSEPSILPVWCRELLNARDPPRVACIRREFEQAPDNKGTLISLNNMAQHTFFFGPIEVATIRSLLPPNELQQYSKFEIITSFLWRCRTTTLQQNPDEEVRMMSIVDARSKSVNLQLPYGYYGNIVGNPVAVTTI
;
A
#
# COMPACT_ATOMS: atom_id res chain seq x y z
N MET A 1 18.84 3.54 -0.71
CA MET A 1 17.42 3.97 -0.70
C MET A 1 16.56 2.91 -0.03
N THR A 2 15.54 3.30 0.74
CA THR A 2 14.70 2.44 1.61
C THR A 2 13.21 2.74 1.40
N ASP A 3 12.34 1.80 1.77
CA ASP A 3 10.90 2.03 1.89
C ASP A 3 10.56 2.62 3.28
N ALA A 4 9.27 2.87 3.52
CA ALA A 4 8.78 3.43 4.78
C ALA A 4 9.15 2.58 6.00
N SER A 5 9.17 1.25 5.87
CA SER A 5 9.55 0.35 6.97
C SER A 5 11.01 0.54 7.37
N GLY A 6 11.93 0.62 6.41
CA GLY A 6 13.33 0.91 6.73
C GLY A 6 13.57 2.36 7.22
N ILE A 7 12.73 3.34 6.83
CA ILE A 7 12.75 4.68 7.45
C ILE A 7 12.35 4.58 8.93
N VAL A 8 11.27 3.87 9.26
CA VAL A 8 10.85 3.66 10.65
C VAL A 8 11.94 2.97 11.46
N GLN A 9 12.60 1.94 10.90
CA GLN A 9 13.74 1.27 11.53
C GLN A 9 14.87 2.26 11.84
N PHE A 10 15.23 3.12 10.88
CA PHE A 10 16.24 4.16 11.07
C PHE A 10 15.85 5.16 12.17
N MET A 11 14.61 5.65 12.16
CA MET A 11 14.12 6.60 13.16
C MET A 11 14.12 6.00 14.57
N ASN A 12 13.78 4.71 14.69
CA ASN A 12 13.86 4.00 15.97
C ASN A 12 15.30 3.86 16.44
N ALA A 13 16.23 3.47 15.56
CA ALA A 13 17.66 3.39 15.88
C ALA A 13 18.23 4.74 16.33
N LEU A 14 17.88 5.83 15.65
CA LEU A 14 18.25 7.18 16.08
C LEU A 14 17.71 7.51 17.47
N ALA A 15 16.43 7.24 17.72
CA ALA A 15 15.81 7.48 19.02
C ALA A 15 16.46 6.67 20.15
N GLU A 16 17.03 5.51 19.86
CA GLU A 16 17.79 4.70 20.80
C GLU A 16 19.17 5.27 21.11
N ILE A 17 19.88 5.72 20.08
CA ILE A 17 21.18 6.40 20.23
C ILE A 17 21.03 7.66 21.08
N PHE A 18 19.98 8.46 20.83
CA PHE A 18 19.68 9.64 21.65
C PHE A 18 19.31 9.32 23.10
N ARG A 19 18.92 8.07 23.39
CA ARG A 19 18.68 7.56 24.74
C ARG A 19 19.89 6.84 25.31
N GLU A 20 21.07 7.08 24.75
CA GLU A 20 22.36 6.55 25.22
C GLU A 20 22.44 5.02 25.21
N LYS A 21 21.63 4.34 24.39
CA LYS A 21 21.86 2.92 24.12
C LYS A 21 23.19 2.76 23.39
N SER A 22 23.95 1.72 23.75
CA SER A 22 25.25 1.41 23.14
C SER A 22 25.14 1.02 21.67
N GLU A 23 24.02 0.43 21.26
CA GLU A 23 23.74 0.05 19.88
C GLU A 23 22.23 0.03 19.59
N PRO A 24 21.82 0.16 18.32
CA PRO A 24 20.44 -0.06 17.91
C PRO A 24 19.99 -1.50 18.20
N SER A 25 18.75 -1.68 18.68
CA SER A 25 18.17 -3.00 18.94
C SER A 25 17.97 -3.83 17.67
N ILE A 26 17.99 -3.20 16.50
CA ILE A 26 17.96 -3.84 15.18
C ILE A 26 19.11 -3.29 14.34
N LEU A 27 20.15 -4.09 14.15
CA LEU A 27 21.27 -3.71 13.30
C LEU A 27 20.84 -3.68 11.82
N PRO A 28 21.17 -2.62 11.06
CA PRO A 28 20.80 -2.54 9.64
C PRO A 28 21.59 -3.55 8.81
N VAL A 29 20.89 -4.27 7.93
CA VAL A 29 21.48 -5.27 7.02
C VAL A 29 21.28 -4.83 5.57
N TRP A 30 22.35 -4.87 4.77
CA TRP A 30 22.33 -4.44 3.37
C TRP A 30 21.62 -5.43 2.44
N CYS A 31 22.14 -6.65 2.34
CA CYS A 31 21.70 -7.81 1.54
C CYS A 31 20.71 -7.58 0.38
N ARG A 32 21.00 -6.62 -0.52
CA ARG A 32 20.12 -6.25 -1.64
C ARG A 32 20.09 -7.31 -2.74
N GLU A 33 21.15 -8.09 -2.82
CA GLU A 33 21.31 -9.21 -3.74
C GLU A 33 20.21 -10.28 -3.59
N LEU A 34 19.59 -10.38 -2.40
CA LEU A 34 18.45 -11.27 -2.14
C LEU A 34 17.20 -10.91 -2.97
N LEU A 35 17.13 -9.68 -3.48
CA LEU A 35 16.04 -9.17 -4.31
C LEU A 35 16.47 -8.89 -5.75
N ASN A 36 17.62 -9.40 -6.20
CA ASN A 36 18.01 -9.28 -7.59
C ASN A 36 16.97 -9.93 -8.51
N ALA A 37 16.79 -9.32 -9.69
CA ALA A 37 15.96 -9.91 -10.72
C ALA A 37 16.51 -11.29 -11.13
N ARG A 38 15.61 -12.20 -11.49
CA ARG A 38 15.97 -13.51 -12.02
C ARG A 38 16.61 -13.36 -13.40
N ASP A 39 17.65 -14.14 -13.64
CA ASP A 39 18.29 -14.27 -14.95
C ASP A 39 18.27 -15.75 -15.39
N PRO A 40 17.54 -16.12 -16.45
CA PRO A 40 16.71 -15.25 -17.31
C PRO A 40 15.41 -14.79 -16.60
N PRO A 41 14.79 -13.70 -17.08
CA PRO A 41 13.49 -13.24 -16.59
C PRO A 41 12.41 -14.33 -16.69
N ARG A 42 11.59 -14.49 -15.63
CA ARG A 42 10.46 -15.44 -15.60
C ARG A 42 9.16 -14.71 -15.26
N VAL A 43 8.34 -14.44 -16.26
CA VAL A 43 7.01 -13.84 -16.06
C VAL A 43 6.04 -14.94 -15.62
N ALA A 44 5.55 -14.86 -14.39
CA ALA A 44 4.61 -15.84 -13.83
C ALA A 44 3.15 -15.39 -13.93
N CYS A 45 2.90 -14.09 -14.07
CA CYS A 45 1.56 -13.51 -14.12
C CYS A 45 1.63 -12.15 -14.83
N ILE A 46 0.53 -11.78 -15.51
CA ILE A 46 0.34 -10.42 -16.03
C ILE A 46 0.16 -9.47 -14.86
N ARG A 47 0.92 -8.38 -14.86
CA ARG A 47 0.96 -7.40 -13.78
C ARG A 47 0.19 -6.16 -14.20
N ARG A 48 -1.06 -6.04 -13.76
CA ARG A 48 -1.98 -4.95 -14.13
C ARG A 48 -1.45 -3.57 -13.74
N GLU A 49 -0.57 -3.48 -12.75
CA GLU A 49 0.05 -2.21 -12.36
C GLU A 49 1.02 -1.64 -13.41
N PHE A 50 1.46 -2.45 -14.37
CA PHE A 50 2.33 -2.03 -15.48
C PHE A 50 1.61 -1.96 -16.82
N GLU A 51 0.30 -2.25 -16.85
CA GLU A 51 -0.52 -1.98 -18.03
C GLU A 51 -0.63 -0.47 -18.21
N GLN A 52 -0.48 -0.01 -19.45
CA GLN A 52 -0.82 1.37 -19.77
C GLN A 52 -2.30 1.56 -19.49
N ALA A 53 -2.62 2.49 -18.59
CA ALA A 53 -3.99 2.92 -18.43
C ALA A 53 -4.47 3.45 -19.80
N PRO A 54 -5.70 3.12 -20.25
CA PRO A 54 -6.27 3.77 -21.42
C PRO A 54 -6.17 5.28 -21.25
N ASP A 55 -6.00 6.01 -22.36
CA ASP A 55 -5.87 7.46 -22.37
C ASP A 55 -7.17 8.08 -21.85
N ASN A 56 -7.26 8.19 -20.52
CA ASN A 56 -8.40 8.78 -19.85
C ASN A 56 -8.36 10.26 -20.20
N LYS A 57 -9.16 10.67 -21.19
CA LYS A 57 -9.46 12.07 -21.51
C LYS A 57 -10.13 12.82 -20.34
N GLY A 58 -10.21 12.21 -19.16
CA GLY A 58 -10.75 12.73 -17.92
C GLY A 58 -9.74 13.60 -17.17
N THR A 59 -10.00 14.90 -17.22
CA THR A 59 -9.64 15.94 -16.25
C THR A 59 -8.34 15.68 -15.47
N LEU A 60 -7.22 16.19 -15.99
CA LEU A 60 -6.04 16.51 -15.17
C LEU A 60 -6.50 17.39 -14.00
N ILE A 61 -6.76 16.77 -12.84
CA ILE A 61 -7.07 17.52 -11.62
C ILE A 61 -5.83 18.33 -11.29
N SER A 62 -5.91 19.64 -11.48
CA SER A 62 -4.81 20.56 -11.17
C SER A 62 -4.47 20.42 -9.69
N LEU A 63 -3.24 19.96 -9.41
CA LEU A 63 -2.73 19.79 -8.04
C LEU A 63 -2.73 21.11 -7.26
N ASN A 64 -2.76 22.25 -7.94
CA ASN A 64 -2.66 23.57 -7.34
C ASN A 64 -3.95 24.06 -6.65
N ASN A 65 -5.08 23.37 -6.83
CA ASN A 65 -6.37 23.78 -6.25
C ASN A 65 -7.03 22.66 -5.43
N MET A 66 -6.22 21.93 -4.66
CA MET A 66 -6.70 20.84 -3.80
C MET A 66 -6.77 21.29 -2.34
N ALA A 67 -7.92 21.08 -1.70
CA ALA A 67 -8.06 21.21 -0.25
C ALA A 67 -7.60 19.91 0.43
N GLN A 68 -6.82 20.03 1.49
CA GLN A 68 -6.42 18.89 2.33
C GLN A 68 -7.37 18.78 3.52
N HIS A 69 -7.97 17.60 3.69
CA HIS A 69 -8.84 17.28 4.83
C HIS A 69 -8.35 16.00 5.51
N THR A 70 -8.50 15.97 6.84
CA THR A 70 -8.19 14.80 7.67
C THR A 70 -9.48 14.23 8.22
N PHE A 71 -9.68 12.92 8.07
CA PHE A 71 -10.82 12.19 8.60
C PHE A 71 -10.36 11.16 9.61
N PHE A 72 -11.10 11.02 10.70
CA PHE A 72 -10.82 10.03 11.74
C PHE A 72 -11.83 8.88 11.62
N PHE A 73 -11.31 7.65 11.55
CA PHE A 73 -12.12 6.44 11.52
C PHE A 73 -11.85 5.63 12.80
N GLY A 74 -12.70 5.82 13.80
CA GLY A 74 -12.67 5.08 15.05
C GLY A 74 -13.35 3.71 14.94
N PRO A 75 -13.42 2.96 16.06
CA PRO A 75 -14.07 1.65 16.09
C PRO A 75 -15.54 1.69 15.65
N ILE A 76 -16.26 2.77 15.99
CA ILE A 76 -17.67 2.95 15.64
C ILE A 76 -17.81 3.16 14.13
N GLU A 77 -17.05 4.10 13.54
CA GLU A 77 -17.10 4.38 12.11
C GLU A 77 -16.73 3.14 11.29
N VAL A 78 -15.69 2.40 11.70
CA VAL A 78 -15.29 1.15 11.03
C VAL A 78 -16.37 0.08 11.14
N ALA A 79 -17.04 -0.05 12.30
CA ALA A 79 -18.15 -0.98 12.46
C ALA A 79 -19.36 -0.59 11.60
N THR A 80 -19.68 0.71 11.51
CA THR A 80 -20.74 1.23 10.66
C THR A 80 -20.45 0.94 9.19
N ILE A 81 -19.25 1.22 8.69
CA ILE A 81 -18.89 0.92 7.29
C ILE A 81 -18.96 -0.59 7.05
N ARG A 82 -18.48 -1.40 7.99
CA ARG A 82 -18.53 -2.87 7.91
C ARG A 82 -19.96 -3.39 7.86
N SER A 83 -20.91 -2.76 8.54
CA SER A 83 -22.33 -3.14 8.50
C SER A 83 -22.99 -2.99 7.13
N LEU A 84 -22.35 -2.26 6.20
CA LEU A 84 -22.80 -2.15 4.80
C LEU A 84 -22.49 -3.39 3.97
N LEU A 85 -21.64 -4.30 4.47
CA LEU A 85 -21.30 -5.54 3.79
C LEU A 85 -22.37 -6.63 4.03
N PRO A 86 -22.46 -7.62 3.12
CA PRO A 86 -23.28 -8.80 3.35
C PRO A 86 -22.98 -9.47 4.71
N PRO A 87 -23.99 -9.98 5.43
CA PRO A 87 -23.80 -10.55 6.78
C PRO A 87 -22.75 -11.67 6.86
N ASN A 88 -22.58 -12.43 5.77
CA ASN A 88 -21.61 -13.52 5.65
C ASN A 88 -20.16 -13.05 5.50
N GLU A 89 -19.90 -11.77 5.22
CA GLU A 89 -18.56 -11.23 4.96
C GLU A 89 -18.04 -10.30 6.06
N LEU A 90 -18.83 -10.09 7.12
CA LEU A 90 -18.55 -9.10 8.17
C LEU A 90 -17.20 -9.29 8.86
N GLN A 91 -16.62 -10.49 8.89
CA GLN A 91 -15.32 -10.74 9.54
C GLN A 91 -14.19 -11.05 8.55
N GLN A 92 -14.46 -11.06 7.25
CA GLN A 92 -13.49 -11.52 6.25
C GLN A 92 -12.38 -10.49 5.97
N TYR A 93 -12.70 -9.20 6.06
CA TYR A 93 -11.80 -8.12 5.63
C TYR A 93 -11.18 -7.37 6.80
N SER A 94 -9.93 -6.96 6.61
CA SER A 94 -9.17 -6.09 7.52
C SER A 94 -9.76 -4.67 7.58
N LYS A 95 -9.39 -3.91 8.62
CA LYS A 95 -9.78 -2.49 8.72
C LYS A 95 -9.28 -1.68 7.51
N PHE A 96 -8.08 -1.98 7.03
CA PHE A 96 -7.50 -1.34 5.86
C PHE A 96 -8.39 -1.53 4.63
N GLU A 97 -8.80 -2.77 4.34
CA GLU A 97 -9.66 -3.08 3.18
C GLU A 97 -11.04 -2.41 3.27
N ILE A 98 -11.65 -2.41 4.46
CA ILE A 98 -12.94 -1.76 4.70
C ILE A 98 -12.87 -0.25 4.45
N ILE A 99 -11.90 0.44 5.06
CA ILE A 99 -11.78 1.90 4.92
C ILE A 99 -11.39 2.26 3.48
N THR A 100 -10.46 1.52 2.90
CA THR A 100 -9.94 1.79 1.55
C THR A 100 -11.02 1.61 0.49
N SER A 101 -11.82 0.53 0.56
CA SER A 101 -12.93 0.29 -0.38
C SER A 101 -14.02 1.36 -0.25
N PHE A 102 -14.37 1.76 0.97
CA PHE A 102 -15.33 2.83 1.22
C PHE A 102 -14.86 4.17 0.64
N LEU A 103 -13.62 4.58 0.95
CA LEU A 103 -13.04 5.82 0.42
C LEU A 103 -12.92 5.80 -1.10
N TRP A 104 -12.52 4.66 -1.68
CA TRP A 104 -12.43 4.51 -3.13
C TRP A 104 -13.80 4.68 -3.77
N ARG A 105 -14.84 4.04 -3.24
CA ARG A 105 -16.23 4.22 -3.70
C ARG A 105 -16.66 5.69 -3.61
N CYS A 106 -16.48 6.34 -2.46
CA CYS A 106 -16.83 7.75 -2.29
C CYS A 106 -16.12 8.64 -3.32
N ARG A 107 -14.80 8.48 -3.47
CA ARG A 107 -14.01 9.24 -4.45
C ARG A 107 -14.55 9.06 -5.86
N THR A 108 -14.77 7.81 -6.27
CA THR A 108 -15.25 7.48 -7.61
C THR A 108 -16.63 8.08 -7.90
N THR A 109 -17.57 7.96 -6.96
CA THR A 109 -18.92 8.55 -7.09
C THR A 109 -18.87 10.08 -7.16
N THR A 110 -18.03 10.73 -6.35
CA THR A 110 -17.91 12.20 -6.34
C THR A 110 -17.29 12.74 -7.63
N LEU A 111 -16.35 12.03 -8.24
CA LEU A 111 -15.69 12.47 -9.47
C LEU A 111 -16.52 12.27 -10.74
N GLN A 112 -17.70 11.64 -10.66
CA GLN A 112 -18.65 11.43 -11.76
C GLN A 112 -17.98 10.97 -13.06
N GLN A 113 -17.07 10.00 -12.97
CA GLN A 113 -16.43 9.47 -14.17
C GLN A 113 -17.45 8.73 -15.04
N ASN A 114 -17.16 8.64 -16.34
CA ASN A 114 -18.00 7.90 -17.28
C ASN A 114 -18.16 6.45 -16.78
N PRO A 115 -19.37 5.87 -16.74
CA PRO A 115 -19.58 4.49 -16.29
C PRO A 115 -18.70 3.44 -16.99
N ASP A 116 -18.35 3.68 -18.25
CA ASP A 116 -17.51 2.79 -19.05
C ASP A 116 -16.00 2.98 -18.80
N GLU A 117 -15.59 3.97 -17.99
CA GLU A 117 -14.19 4.18 -17.65
C GLU A 117 -13.73 3.25 -16.52
N GLU A 118 -12.57 2.64 -16.74
CA GLU A 118 -11.90 1.88 -15.68
C GLU A 118 -11.41 2.81 -14.57
N VAL A 119 -11.80 2.48 -13.33
CA VAL A 119 -11.20 3.05 -12.14
C VAL A 119 -10.24 2.06 -11.52
N ARG A 120 -9.08 2.56 -11.09
CA ARG A 120 -7.99 1.76 -10.55
C ARG A 120 -7.66 2.20 -9.12
N MET A 121 -7.49 1.24 -8.22
CA MET A 121 -6.99 1.46 -6.87
C MET A 121 -5.69 0.71 -6.67
N MET A 122 -4.61 1.46 -6.49
CA MET A 122 -3.29 0.91 -6.18
C MET A 122 -3.06 0.98 -4.68
N SER A 123 -2.52 -0.10 -4.11
CA SER A 123 -2.08 -0.13 -2.71
C SER A 123 -0.65 -0.61 -2.62
N ILE A 124 0.11 -0.06 -1.66
CA ILE A 124 1.48 -0.49 -1.37
C ILE A 124 1.41 -1.57 -0.30
N VAL A 125 2.03 -2.72 -0.57
CA VAL A 125 2.04 -3.88 0.32
C VAL A 125 3.48 -4.19 0.73
N ASP A 126 3.75 -4.21 2.02
CA ASP A 126 5.02 -4.74 2.56
C ASP A 126 5.06 -6.26 2.33
N ALA A 127 6.07 -6.71 1.57
CA ALA A 127 6.24 -8.12 1.24
C ALA A 127 7.20 -8.85 2.20
N ARG A 128 7.76 -8.19 3.23
CA ARG A 128 8.62 -8.84 4.24
C ARG A 128 7.95 -10.02 4.91
N SER A 129 6.70 -9.86 5.36
CA SER A 129 5.93 -10.90 6.05
C SER A 129 5.28 -11.92 5.10
N LYS A 130 5.25 -11.64 3.79
CA LYS A 130 4.56 -12.47 2.79
C LYS A 130 5.52 -13.31 1.94
N SER A 131 6.81 -13.01 1.99
CA SER A 131 7.82 -13.70 1.20
C SER A 131 8.34 -14.93 1.93
N VAL A 132 7.49 -15.97 2.09
CA VAL A 132 7.82 -17.22 2.82
C VAL A 132 9.12 -17.87 2.31
N ASN A 133 9.46 -17.66 1.03
CA ASN A 133 10.67 -18.20 0.41
C ASN A 133 11.89 -17.27 0.49
N LEU A 134 11.73 -15.99 0.82
CA LEU A 134 12.84 -15.08 1.05
C LEU A 134 13.04 -14.94 2.55
N GLN A 135 13.99 -15.69 3.09
CA GLN A 135 14.48 -15.50 4.46
C GLN A 135 15.25 -14.18 4.56
N LEU A 136 14.54 -13.05 4.51
CA LEU A 136 15.16 -11.75 4.65
C LEU A 136 15.68 -11.58 6.07
N PRO A 137 16.90 -11.03 6.24
CA PRO A 137 17.41 -10.66 7.54
C PRO A 137 16.45 -9.68 8.22
N TYR A 138 16.23 -9.86 9.53
CA TYR A 138 15.36 -8.98 10.31
C TYR A 138 15.76 -7.49 10.22
N GLY A 139 17.06 -7.23 10.06
CA GLY A 139 17.61 -5.88 9.87
C GLY A 139 17.55 -5.33 8.46
N TYR A 140 16.98 -6.06 7.48
CA TYR A 140 16.93 -5.63 6.09
C TYR A 140 16.08 -4.36 5.93
N TYR A 141 16.77 -3.25 5.69
CA TYR A 141 16.17 -1.93 5.58
C TYR A 141 15.89 -1.53 4.14
N GLY A 142 15.94 -2.47 3.20
CA GLY A 142 15.72 -2.17 1.79
C GLY A 142 14.29 -2.16 1.35
N ASN A 143 14.04 -1.64 0.13
CA ASN A 143 12.71 -1.70 -0.47
C ASN A 143 12.29 -3.16 -0.65
N ILE A 144 11.10 -3.50 -0.17
CA ILE A 144 10.39 -4.75 -0.50
C ILE A 144 8.89 -4.48 -0.44
N VAL A 145 8.43 -3.78 -1.46
CA VAL A 145 7.03 -3.41 -1.62
C VAL A 145 6.48 -3.95 -2.92
N GLY A 146 5.26 -4.46 -2.88
CA GLY A 146 4.46 -4.74 -4.06
C GLY A 146 3.38 -3.67 -4.20
N ASN A 147 3.02 -3.32 -5.44
CA ASN A 147 1.98 -2.33 -5.72
C ASN A 147 0.80 -2.99 -6.47
N PRO A 148 0.07 -3.94 -5.86
CA PRO A 148 -1.11 -4.52 -6.50
C PRO A 148 -2.15 -3.44 -6.84
N VAL A 149 -2.84 -3.67 -7.95
CA VAL A 149 -3.91 -2.81 -8.45
C VAL A 149 -5.21 -3.59 -8.53
N ALA A 150 -6.26 -3.05 -7.93
CA ALA A 150 -7.64 -3.44 -8.17
C ALA A 150 -8.21 -2.56 -9.30
N VAL A 151 -8.98 -3.16 -10.21
CA VAL A 151 -9.60 -2.48 -11.35
C VAL A 151 -11.09 -2.83 -11.36
N THR A 152 -11.96 -1.84 -11.53
CA THR A 152 -13.40 -2.01 -11.73
C THR A 152 -13.93 -0.91 -12.65
N THR A 153 -15.12 -1.10 -13.20
CA THR A 153 -15.96 -0.04 -13.78
C THR A 153 -16.97 0.45 -12.74
N ILE A 154 -17.65 1.56 -13.00
CA ILE A 154 -18.64 2.19 -12.08
C ILE A 154 -19.99 1.49 -12.16
#